data_AF-A0A7K3S619-F1
#
_entry.id   AF-A0A7K3S619-F1
#
_cell.length_a   1.000
_cell.length_b   1.000
_cell.length_c   1.000
_cell.angle_alpha   90.00
_cell.angle_beta   90.00
_cell.angle_gamma   90.00
#
_symmetry.space_group_name_H-M   'P 1'
#
loop_
_entity.id
_entity.type
_entity.pdbx_description
1 polymer ?
#
loop_
_entity_poly.entity_id
_entity_poly.type
_entity_poly.pdbx_seq_one_letter_code
_entity_poly.pdbx_strand_id
1 'polypeptide(L)'
;AETRRIRRGGLPAAAGLLTALCASAAQRERDHFGRLLPADTDGFAAYWLAAARYSAAVSESLCSAAWNPTGEVQGVSGGPPAAAARPAV
;
A
#
# COMPACT_ATOMS: atom_id res chain seq x y z
N ALA A 1 13.44 -14.14 -1.85
CA ALA A 1 12.49 -14.68 -2.86
C ALA A 1 11.16 -13.94 -2.83
N GLU A 2 10.63 -13.67 -1.64
CA GLU A 2 9.33 -13.03 -1.42
C GLU A 2 9.17 -11.65 -2.07
N THR A 3 10.12 -10.73 -1.86
CA THR A 3 10.15 -9.41 -2.52
C THR A 3 9.96 -9.47 -4.04
N ARG A 4 10.51 -10.50 -4.72
CA ARG A 4 10.36 -10.66 -6.17
C ARG A 4 8.94 -11.08 -6.55
N ARG A 5 8.28 -11.90 -5.72
CA ARG A 5 6.87 -12.31 -5.93
C ARG A 5 5.96 -11.11 -5.78
N ILE A 6 6.15 -10.32 -4.73
CA ILE A 6 5.37 -9.10 -4.47
C ILE A 6 5.49 -8.10 -5.64
N ARG A 7 6.71 -7.90 -6.19
CA ARG A 7 6.89 -7.04 -7.38
C ARG A 7 6.13 -7.56 -8.60
N ARG A 8 6.17 -8.87 -8.86
CA ARG A 8 5.42 -9.47 -9.98
C ARG A 8 3.91 -9.38 -9.79
N GLY A 9 3.45 -9.35 -8.54
CA GLY A 9 2.05 -9.10 -8.19
C GLY A 9 1.63 -7.63 -8.28
N GLY A 10 2.46 -6.74 -8.83
CA GLY A 10 2.11 -5.33 -9.04
C GLY A 10 2.24 -4.43 -7.81
N LEU A 11 2.90 -4.88 -6.74
CA LEU A 11 3.05 -4.12 -5.48
C LEU A 11 4.52 -3.73 -5.20
N PRO A 12 5.17 -2.93 -6.05
CA PRO A 12 6.60 -2.59 -5.89
C PRO A 12 6.90 -1.83 -4.59
N ALA A 13 5.97 -1.00 -4.10
CA ALA A 13 6.12 -0.28 -2.84
C ALA A 13 6.16 -1.24 -1.63
N ALA A 14 5.25 -2.22 -1.58
CA ALA A 14 5.26 -3.26 -0.54
C ALA A 14 6.55 -4.09 -0.56
N ALA A 15 7.07 -4.37 -1.75
CA ALA A 15 8.34 -5.07 -1.90
C ALA A 15 9.51 -4.24 -1.34
N GLY A 16 9.51 -2.92 -1.57
CA GLY A 16 10.50 -2.00 -0.97
C GLY A 16 10.45 -2.01 0.56
N LEU A 17 9.25 -1.89 1.13
CA LEU A 17 9.03 -1.93 2.58
C LEU A 17 9.48 -3.25 3.21
N LEU A 18 9.16 -4.39 2.59
CA LEU A 18 9.62 -5.70 3.06
C LEU A 18 11.16 -5.80 3.05
N THR A 19 11.81 -5.31 2.00
CA THR A 19 13.27 -5.29 1.93
C THR A 19 13.87 -4.41 3.03
N ALA A 20 13.33 -3.21 3.24
CA ALA A 20 13.82 -2.29 4.27
C ALA A 20 13.62 -2.85 5.68
N LEU A 21 12.46 -3.46 5.96
CA LEU A 21 12.18 -4.14 7.21
C LEU A 21 13.11 -5.33 7.47
N CYS A 22 13.36 -6.16 6.45
CA CYS A 22 14.33 -7.26 6.59
C CYS A 22 15.75 -6.76 6.81
N ALA A 23 16.13 -5.65 6.17
CA ALA A 23 17.44 -5.03 6.35
C ALA A 23 17.60 -4.48 7.78
N SER A 24 16.59 -3.76 8.29
CA SER A 24 16.63 -3.24 9.67
C SER A 24 16.61 -4.36 10.72
N ALA A 25 15.89 -5.46 10.47
CA ALA A 25 15.91 -6.63 11.35
C ALA A 25 17.26 -7.36 11.35
N ALA A 26 17.97 -7.34 10.23
CA ALA A 26 19.28 -7.97 10.08
C ALA A 26 20.43 -7.10 10.63
N GLN A 27 20.19 -5.80 10.82
CA GLN A 27 21.20 -4.86 11.34
C GLN A 27 21.47 -5.16 12.82
N ARG A 28 22.53 -5.93 13.05
CA ARG A 28 23.14 -6.17 14.37
C ARG A 28 24.60 -5.80 14.27
N GLU A 29 24.87 -4.51 14.46
CA GLU A 29 26.23 -4.00 14.44
C GLU A 29 27.05 -4.63 15.56
N ARG A 30 28.34 -4.81 15.30
CA ARG A 30 29.30 -5.30 16.28
C ARG A 30 30.40 -4.26 16.44
N ASP A 31 30.82 -4.03 17.67
CA ASP A 31 31.95 -3.15 17.96
C ASP A 31 33.26 -3.78 17.44
N HIS A 32 34.36 -3.03 17.51
CA HIS A 32 35.69 -3.52 17.13
C HIS A 32 36.15 -4.76 17.93
N PHE A 33 35.51 -5.03 19.07
CA PHE A 33 35.75 -6.20 19.91
C PHE A 33 34.78 -7.36 19.62
N GLY A 34 33.89 -7.23 18.63
CA GLY A 34 32.90 -8.23 18.23
C GLY A 34 31.65 -8.28 19.11
N ARG A 35 31.49 -7.40 20.10
CA ARG A 35 30.29 -7.31 20.94
C ARG A 35 29.17 -6.65 20.15
N LEU A 36 27.94 -7.14 20.33
CA LEU A 36 26.79 -6.54 19.68
C LEU A 36 26.52 -5.14 20.23
N LEU A 37 26.38 -4.17 19.33
CA LEU A 37 25.84 -2.86 19.65
C LEU A 37 24.34 -3.00 20.00
N PRO A 38 23.79 -2.02 20.73
CA PRO A 38 22.34 -1.88 20.88
C PRO A 38 21.68 -1.92 19.50
N ALA A 39 20.62 -2.71 19.37
CA ALA A 39 19.85 -2.77 18.13
C ALA A 39 19.21 -1.40 17.86
N ASP A 40 19.18 -0.99 16.59
CA ASP A 40 18.38 0.16 16.16
C ASP A 40 16.90 -0.22 16.15
N THR A 41 16.30 -0.21 17.34
CA THR A 41 14.89 -0.55 17.55
C THR A 41 13.95 0.49 16.93
N ASP A 42 14.37 1.75 16.86
CA ASP A 42 13.54 2.83 16.33
C ASP A 42 13.45 2.75 14.80
N GLY A 43 14.58 2.50 14.13
CA GLY A 43 14.61 2.24 12.70
C GLY A 43 13.79 1.00 12.32
N PHE A 44 13.92 -0.08 13.10
CA PHE A 44 13.08 -1.26 12.93
C PHE A 44 11.58 -0.95 13.13
N ALA A 45 11.22 -0.24 14.21
CA ALA A 45 9.84 0.11 14.51
C ALA A 45 9.21 0.97 13.42
N ALA A 46 9.96 1.91 12.86
CA ALA A 46 9.51 2.76 11.76
C ALA A 46 9.18 1.93 10.51
N TYR A 47 10.07 1.02 10.08
CA TYR A 47 9.82 0.17 8.92
C TYR A 47 8.70 -0.84 9.16
N TRP A 48 8.58 -1.37 10.37
CA TRP A 48 7.51 -2.27 10.75
C TRP A 48 6.15 -1.56 10.67
N LEU A 49 6.05 -0.36 11.25
CA LEU A 49 4.81 0.43 11.23
C LEU A 49 4.44 0.86 9.81
N ALA A 50 5.41 1.27 9.00
CA ALA A 50 5.18 1.62 7.60
C ALA A 50 4.64 0.43 6.80
N ALA A 51 5.22 -0.76 6.98
CA ALA A 51 4.75 -2.00 6.34
C ALA A 51 3.31 -2.36 6.78
N ALA A 52 3.01 -2.28 8.07
CA ALA A 52 1.67 -2.57 8.62
C ALA A 52 0.61 -1.56 8.14
N ARG A 53 0.96 -0.26 8.10
CA ARG A 53 0.04 0.77 7.62
C ARG A 53 -0.24 0.62 6.12
N TYR A 54 0.79 0.30 5.34
CA TYR A 54 0.66 0.06 3.91
C TYR A 54 -0.21 -1.17 3.62
N SER A 55 0.00 -2.29 4.31
CA SER A 55 -0.80 -3.50 4.10
C SER A 55 -2.28 -3.26 4.42
N ALA A 56 -2.58 -2.56 5.52
CA ALA A 56 -3.94 -2.17 5.86
C ALA A 56 -4.60 -1.30 4.77
N ALA A 57 -3.89 -0.28 4.27
CA ALA A 57 -4.39 0.59 3.21
C ALA A 57 -4.66 -0.16 1.90
N VAL A 58 -3.76 -1.08 1.52
CA VAL A 58 -3.94 -1.92 0.33
C VAL A 58 -5.14 -2.84 0.48
N SER A 59 -5.31 -3.49 1.64
CA SER A 59 -6.48 -4.33 1.90
C SER A 59 -7.78 -3.54 1.81
N GLU A 60 -7.84 -2.35 2.40
CA GLU A 60 -9.01 -1.46 2.32
C GLU A 60 -9.32 -1.05 0.88
N SER A 61 -8.31 -0.63 0.12
CA SER A 61 -8.46 -0.24 -1.29
C SER A 61 -8.91 -1.40 -2.17
N LEU A 62 -8.34 -2.60 -1.98
CA LEU A 62 -8.74 -3.80 -2.72
C LEU A 62 -10.16 -4.23 -2.38
N CYS A 63 -10.55 -4.17 -1.10
CA CYS A 63 -11.92 -4.45 -0.69
C CYS A 63 -12.90 -3.43 -1.31
N SER A 64 -12.59 -2.14 -1.25
CA SER A 64 -13.42 -1.10 -1.88
C SER A 64 -13.58 -1.32 -3.39
N ALA A 65 -12.49 -1.61 -4.10
CA ALA A 65 -12.51 -1.87 -5.53
C ALA A 65 -13.28 -3.15 -5.91
N ALA A 66 -13.23 -4.18 -5.08
CA ALA A 66 -13.98 -5.43 -5.32
C ALA A 66 -15.50 -5.21 -5.24
N TRP A 67 -15.95 -4.32 -4.35
CA TRP A 67 -17.38 -4.02 -4.17
C TRP A 67 -17.89 -2.90 -5.07
N ASN A 68 -17.01 -2.01 -5.54
CA ASN A 68 -17.36 -0.94 -6.46
C ASN A 68 -16.43 -0.93 -7.69
N PRO A 69 -16.58 -1.90 -8.62
CA PRO A 69 -15.66 -2.09 -9.75
C PRO A 69 -15.76 -0.98 -10.80
N THR A 70 -16.91 -0.32 -10.88
CA THR A 70 -17.10 0.92 -11.63
C THR A 70 -16.76 2.06 -10.70
N GLY A 71 -15.52 2.55 -10.74
CA GLY A 71 -15.27 3.90 -10.28
C GLY A 71 -16.15 4.83 -11.11
N GLU A 72 -17.38 5.09 -10.66
CA GLU A 72 -18.11 6.26 -11.08
C GLU A 72 -17.16 7.40 -10.77
N VAL A 73 -16.53 7.91 -11.82
CA VAL A 73 -15.75 9.13 -11.81
C VAL A 73 -16.75 10.24 -11.47
N GLN A 74 -17.05 10.36 -10.18
CA GLN A 74 -17.80 11.46 -9.59
C GLN A 74 -16.89 12.67 -9.69
N GLY A 75 -17.00 13.39 -10.81
CA GLY A 75 -16.12 14.51 -11.08
C GLY A 75 -16.28 15.24 -12.41
N VAL A 76 -17.36 15.07 -13.18
CA VAL A 76 -17.84 16.12 -14.09
C VAL A 76 -19.36 16.17 -13.99
N SER A 77 -19.84 17.21 -13.30
CA SER A 77 -21.22 17.65 -13.37
C SER A 77 -21.53 18.08 -14.81
N GLY A 78 -22.15 17.19 -15.58
CA GLY A 78 -23.01 17.57 -16.69
C GLY A 78 -24.44 17.67 -16.16
N GLY A 79 -24.88 18.90 -15.85
CA GLY A 79 -26.25 19.18 -15.42
C GLY A 79 -27.31 18.70 -16.43
N PRO A 80 -28.59 18.61 -16.04
CA PRO A 80 -29.62 18.01 -16.87
C PRO A 80 -29.96 18.91 -18.07
N PRO A 81 -30.00 18.41 -19.32
CA PRO A 81 -30.81 19.03 -20.35
C PRO A 81 -32.27 18.61 -20.15
N ALA A 82 -33.08 19.64 -19.95
CA ALA A 82 -34.52 19.67 -19.88
C ALA A 82 -35.26 18.73 -20.86
N ALA A 83 -36.37 18.19 -20.35
CA ALA A 83 -37.65 17.95 -21.01
C ALA A 83 -37.70 17.91 -22.55
N ALA A 84 -38.06 16.75 -23.10
CA ALA A 84 -38.85 16.60 -24.32
C ALA A 84 -39.52 15.22 -24.26
N ALA A 85 -40.82 15.13 -23.96
CA ALA A 85 -41.96 15.26 -24.87
C ALA A 85 -42.57 13.88 -25.14
N ARG A 86 -43.81 13.68 -24.66
CA ARG A 86 -44.71 12.60 -25.08
C ARG A 86 -45.00 12.75 -26.58
N PRO A 87 -45.32 11.65 -27.27
CA PRO A 87 -46.58 11.68 -28.00
C PRO A 87 -47.44 10.43 -27.77
N ALA A 88 -48.74 10.64 -27.88
CA ALA A 88 -49.79 9.64 -27.88
C ALA A 88 -49.79 8.88 -29.22
N VAL A 89 -50.04 7.58 -29.15
CA VAL A 89 -51.00 6.81 -29.94
C VAL A 89 -51.28 5.51 -29.19
#